data_AF-A0A7J7QLH9-F1
#
_entry.id   AF-A0A7J7QLH9-F1
#
_cell.length_a   1.000
_cell.length_b   1.000
_cell.length_c   1.000
_cell.angle_alpha   90.00
_cell.angle_beta   90.00
_cell.angle_gamma   90.00
#
_symmetry.space_group_name_H-M   'P 1'
#
loop_
_entity.id
_entity.type
_entity.pdbx_description
1 polymer ?
#
loop_
_entity_poly.entity_id
_entity_poly.type
_entity_poly.pdbx_seq_one_letter_code
_entity_poly.pdbx_strand_id
1 'polypeptide(L)'
;MPALAAAGHDSYALSLRGQGSSQLCASHQPAAAAGGTEQSGSQHSSSSSSSSKAFAHGVPLALNVADIAAFIRSRNFSTPPVLVGHSLGGMFVQEYLHQLHRQQQQQQQQQQQQQQQAVLLTAAAESKTSSSSSSSSIDAAAFPHLSEPVSALSGAVLLASACAGTVMSFGQFIADVGLPEFLYQMYIVFSCAHLNDMNTARYCWWQDSMDEAEAAKHFEAVRSSSSVLPYVTKEVGAWKPPAPEAAALQQLPPVLALGGAADRIIRPFQVCAAREYWGADVALLDGVTHDLLLGPQASAVSEQLLTWLQQAPQAGVRAARSSSSTDMVAPAVPGSAAGGSAGGAEQLSVQFMASSRRQS
;
A
#
# COMPACT_ATOMS: atom_id res chain seq x y z
N MET A 1 -0.29 13.70 -8.53
CA MET A 1 0.76 13.56 -9.56
C MET A 1 0.27 14.13 -10.90
N PRO A 2 0.51 15.42 -11.17
CA PRO A 2 0.01 16.08 -12.38
C PRO A 2 0.49 15.46 -13.70
N ALA A 3 1.72 14.95 -13.72
CA ALA A 3 2.30 14.31 -14.90
C ALA A 3 1.55 13.05 -15.34
N LEU A 4 1.04 12.23 -14.40
CA LEU A 4 0.22 11.06 -14.72
C LEU A 4 -1.10 11.46 -15.37
N ALA A 5 -1.77 12.49 -14.83
CA ALA A 5 -3.00 13.01 -15.40
C ALA A 5 -2.76 13.61 -16.80
N ALA A 6 -1.65 14.33 -16.99
CA ALA A 6 -1.25 14.86 -18.30
C ALA A 6 -0.97 13.76 -19.33
N ALA A 7 -0.51 12.59 -18.89
CA ALA A 7 -0.34 11.39 -19.72
C ALA A 7 -1.64 10.60 -19.94
N GLY A 8 -2.79 11.07 -19.44
CA GLY A 8 -4.09 10.44 -19.61
C GLY A 8 -4.42 9.35 -18.59
N HIS A 9 -3.69 9.26 -17.48
CA HIS A 9 -3.99 8.30 -16.40
C HIS A 9 -4.88 8.91 -15.32
N ASP A 10 -6.03 8.28 -15.08
CA ASP A 10 -6.87 8.58 -13.92
C ASP A 10 -6.11 8.24 -12.63
N SER A 11 -5.95 9.24 -11.76
CA SER A 11 -5.19 9.11 -10.52
C SER A 11 -6.09 9.37 -9.30
N TYR A 12 -6.06 8.46 -8.33
CA TYR A 12 -6.84 8.56 -7.10
C TYR A 12 -5.90 8.56 -5.88
N ALA A 13 -6.16 9.45 -4.92
CA ALA A 13 -5.49 9.45 -3.64
C ALA A 13 -6.40 8.83 -2.58
N LEU A 14 -5.88 7.84 -1.84
CA LEU A 14 -6.59 7.17 -0.76
C LEU A 14 -5.99 7.59 0.58
N SER A 15 -6.79 8.24 1.42
CA SER A 15 -6.44 8.46 2.82
C SER A 15 -6.94 7.27 3.64
N LEU A 16 -6.01 6.52 4.23
CA LEU A 16 -6.30 5.33 5.03
C LEU A 16 -6.51 5.70 6.50
N ARG A 17 -7.24 4.86 7.26
CA ARG A 17 -7.69 5.20 8.62
C ARG A 17 -6.58 4.97 9.65
N GLY A 18 -6.23 6.00 10.42
CA GLY A 18 -5.35 5.88 11.60
C GLY A 18 -6.07 5.48 12.90
N GLN A 19 -7.35 5.85 13.04
CA GLN A 19 -8.25 5.49 14.15
C GLN A 19 -9.71 5.83 13.77
N GLY A 20 -10.69 4.96 14.11
CA GLY A 20 -12.12 5.30 14.05
C GLY A 20 -13.05 4.27 13.37
N SER A 21 -14.24 4.11 13.95
CA SER A 21 -15.29 3.11 13.67
C SER A 21 -15.59 2.80 12.20
N SER A 22 -15.62 1.51 11.86
CA SER A 22 -16.07 0.96 10.58
C SER A 22 -17.61 0.95 10.48
N GLN A 23 -18.18 1.64 9.49
CA GLN A 23 -19.61 1.52 9.14
C GLN A 23 -19.97 0.16 8.50
N LEU A 24 -18.99 -0.59 7.99
CA LEU A 24 -19.21 -1.89 7.33
C LEU A 24 -19.54 -3.05 8.29
N CYS A 25 -19.30 -2.90 9.60
CA CYS A 25 -19.75 -3.90 10.58
C CYS A 25 -21.25 -3.78 10.92
N ALA A 26 -21.91 -2.69 10.55
CA ALA A 26 -23.34 -2.50 10.83
C ALA A 26 -24.25 -3.22 9.82
N SER A 27 -23.74 -3.57 8.63
CA SER A 27 -24.54 -4.18 7.55
C SER A 27 -24.60 -5.72 7.57
N HIS A 28 -23.94 -6.38 8.53
CA HIS A 28 -23.94 -7.85 8.67
C HIS A 28 -24.63 -8.38 9.95
N GLN A 29 -25.42 -7.56 10.64
CA GLN A 29 -26.44 -8.13 11.53
C GLN A 29 -27.60 -8.64 10.68
N PRO A 30 -28.06 -9.89 10.83
CA PRO A 30 -29.25 -10.36 10.15
C PRO A 30 -30.41 -9.45 10.55
N ALA A 31 -31.05 -8.84 9.56
CA ALA A 31 -32.27 -8.08 9.74
C ALA A 31 -33.31 -9.00 10.39
N ALA A 32 -33.52 -8.84 11.70
CA ALA A 32 -34.68 -9.41 12.36
C ALA A 32 -35.91 -8.78 11.70
N ALA A 33 -36.71 -9.63 11.07
CA ALA A 33 -37.88 -9.27 10.29
C ALA A 33 -38.79 -8.29 11.04
N ALA A 34 -39.11 -7.19 10.38
CA ALA A 34 -40.17 -6.29 10.77
C ALA A 34 -41.53 -7.00 10.59
N GLY A 35 -42.04 -7.58 11.67
CA GLY A 35 -43.46 -7.89 11.84
C GLY A 35 -44.05 -6.88 12.82
N GLY A 36 -44.97 -6.04 12.37
CA GLY A 36 -45.56 -4.98 13.18
C GLY A 36 -46.50 -5.51 14.27
N THR A 37 -46.64 -4.74 15.34
CA THR A 37 -47.92 -4.26 15.89
C THR A 37 -47.65 -3.23 16.98
N GLU A 38 -48.58 -2.28 17.10
CA GLU A 38 -48.52 -1.09 17.93
C GLU A 38 -48.64 -1.32 19.45
N GLN A 39 -48.27 -0.24 20.17
CA GLN A 39 -48.82 0.27 21.43
C GLN A 39 -48.35 -0.25 22.81
N SER A 40 -47.79 0.72 23.54
CA SER A 40 -48.11 1.12 24.92
C SER A 40 -47.09 0.82 26.03
N GLY A 41 -46.61 1.91 26.64
CA GLY A 41 -46.43 2.08 28.08
C GLY A 41 -45.49 1.14 28.85
N SER A 42 -44.33 1.66 29.26
CA SER A 42 -43.95 1.79 30.69
C SER A 42 -42.45 1.99 30.84
N GLN A 43 -42.12 2.83 31.82
CA GLN A 43 -40.78 3.11 32.28
C GLN A 43 -40.15 1.83 32.84
N HIS A 44 -39.01 1.42 32.28
CA HIS A 44 -38.03 0.65 33.03
C HIS A 44 -36.62 1.09 32.64
N SER A 45 -36.01 1.80 33.58
CA SER A 45 -34.59 2.09 33.67
C SER A 45 -33.81 0.78 33.62
N SER A 46 -33.22 0.46 32.47
CA SER A 46 -32.13 -0.50 32.38
C SER A 46 -30.97 0.20 31.69
N SER A 47 -29.96 0.51 32.49
CA SER A 47 -28.67 1.03 32.07
C SER A 47 -27.96 -0.01 31.20
N SER A 48 -28.24 0.01 29.89
CA SER A 48 -27.45 -0.69 28.89
C SER A 48 -26.33 0.23 28.39
N SER A 49 -25.41 0.58 29.29
CA SER A 49 -24.10 1.11 28.91
C SER A 49 -23.24 -0.04 28.36
N SER A 50 -23.58 -0.51 27.17
CA SER A 50 -22.65 -1.26 26.31
C SER A 50 -22.39 -0.47 25.03
N SER A 51 -22.12 0.83 25.21
CA SER A 51 -21.48 1.66 24.20
C SER A 51 -20.08 1.10 23.95
N SER A 52 -19.97 0.26 22.91
CA SER A 52 -18.86 0.24 21.96
C SER A 52 -17.55 0.79 22.50
N LYS A 53 -16.72 -0.09 23.09
CA LYS A 53 -15.26 0.14 23.17
C LYS A 53 -14.73 0.19 21.74
N ALA A 54 -14.85 1.36 21.12
CA ALA A 54 -14.21 1.67 19.86
C ALA A 54 -12.71 1.37 20.01
N PHE A 55 -12.17 0.61 19.05
CA PHE A 55 -10.82 0.07 19.02
C PHE A 55 -9.75 1.03 19.56
N ALA A 56 -9.34 0.84 20.82
CA ALA A 56 -8.22 1.55 21.46
C ALA A 56 -6.84 1.10 20.91
N HIS A 57 -6.81 0.39 19.77
CA HIS A 57 -5.68 -0.43 19.32
C HIS A 57 -5.22 -0.15 17.88
N GLY A 58 -5.63 0.96 17.24
CA GLY A 58 -5.34 1.23 15.83
C GLY A 58 -6.15 0.34 14.88
N VAL A 59 -6.04 0.57 13.57
CA VAL A 59 -6.73 -0.21 12.52
C VAL A 59 -5.75 -1.23 11.96
N PRO A 60 -6.04 -2.55 12.05
CA PRO A 60 -5.18 -3.59 11.51
C PRO A 60 -4.82 -3.39 10.03
N LEU A 61 -3.59 -3.77 9.66
CA LEU A 61 -3.10 -3.75 8.27
C LEU A 61 -4.11 -4.39 7.30
N ALA A 62 -4.67 -5.54 7.67
CA ALA A 62 -5.64 -6.27 6.86
C ALA A 62 -6.94 -5.49 6.59
N LEU A 63 -7.40 -4.66 7.54
CA LEU A 63 -8.59 -3.83 7.35
C LEU A 63 -8.33 -2.68 6.38
N ASN A 64 -7.15 -2.05 6.44
CA ASN A 64 -6.79 -1.03 5.46
C ASN A 64 -6.67 -1.61 4.04
N VAL A 65 -6.13 -2.82 3.90
CA VAL A 65 -6.07 -3.53 2.61
C VAL A 65 -7.47 -3.89 2.10
N ALA A 66 -8.38 -4.27 3.00
CA ALA A 66 -9.77 -4.53 2.65
C ALA A 66 -10.49 -3.27 2.14
N ASP A 67 -10.27 -2.11 2.77
CA ASP A 67 -10.79 -0.82 2.32
C ASP A 67 -10.25 -0.47 0.92
N ILE A 68 -8.95 -0.71 0.64
CA ILE A 68 -8.36 -0.54 -0.71
C ILE A 68 -9.06 -1.46 -1.72
N ALA A 69 -9.25 -2.74 -1.38
CA ALA A 69 -9.90 -3.70 -2.27
C ALA A 69 -11.36 -3.33 -2.55
N ALA A 70 -12.09 -2.86 -1.54
CA ALA A 70 -13.47 -2.38 -1.68
C ALA A 70 -13.54 -1.14 -2.57
N PHE A 71 -12.61 -0.19 -2.41
CA PHE A 71 -12.51 0.97 -3.28
C PHE A 71 -12.31 0.56 -4.73
N ILE A 72 -11.33 -0.31 -5.02
CA ILE A 72 -11.03 -0.78 -6.38
C ILE A 72 -12.27 -1.41 -7.02
N ARG A 73 -12.98 -2.29 -6.30
CA ARG A 73 -14.24 -2.89 -6.77
C ARG A 73 -15.31 -1.83 -7.06
N SER A 74 -15.50 -0.87 -6.16
CA SER A 74 -16.55 0.14 -6.28
C SER A 74 -16.39 1.06 -7.50
N ARG A 75 -15.16 1.23 -7.98
CA ARG A 75 -14.84 2.12 -9.11
C ARG A 75 -15.07 1.48 -10.47
N ASN A 76 -15.18 0.15 -10.53
CA ASN A 76 -15.39 -0.60 -11.78
C ASN A 76 -14.46 -0.14 -12.93
N PHE A 77 -13.15 -0.13 -12.66
CA PHE A 77 -12.16 0.29 -13.65
C PHE A 77 -12.23 -0.58 -14.90
N SER A 78 -12.12 0.04 -16.08
CA SER A 78 -12.09 -0.66 -17.37
C SER A 78 -10.87 -1.59 -17.52
N THR A 79 -9.78 -1.26 -16.82
CA THR A 79 -8.57 -2.08 -16.72
C THR A 79 -8.13 -2.18 -15.27
N PRO A 80 -7.50 -3.29 -14.84
CA PRO A 80 -6.91 -3.39 -13.51
C PRO A 80 -6.00 -2.19 -13.18
N PRO A 81 -6.14 -1.55 -12.01
CA PRO A 81 -5.35 -0.37 -11.68
C PRO A 81 -3.91 -0.72 -11.28
N VAL A 82 -3.04 0.29 -11.27
CA VAL A 82 -1.74 0.23 -10.61
C VAL A 82 -1.88 0.78 -9.20
N LEU A 83 -1.43 0.02 -8.20
CA LEU A 83 -1.48 0.44 -6.81
C LEU A 83 -0.14 1.03 -6.37
N VAL A 84 -0.13 2.30 -5.96
CA VAL A 84 1.07 3.03 -5.53
C VAL A 84 1.02 3.25 -4.02
N GLY A 85 2.07 2.84 -3.31
CA GLY A 85 2.24 3.09 -1.88
C GLY A 85 3.52 3.86 -1.62
N HIS A 86 3.44 4.94 -0.84
CA HIS A 86 4.61 5.69 -0.37
C HIS A 86 4.89 5.41 1.10
N SER A 87 6.17 5.22 1.47
CA SER A 87 6.58 4.98 2.85
C SER A 87 5.79 3.83 3.49
N LEU A 88 5.11 4.05 4.60
CA LEU A 88 4.19 3.10 5.23
C LEU A 88 3.11 2.59 4.27
N GLY A 89 2.66 3.42 3.33
CA GLY A 89 1.72 3.07 2.27
C GLY A 89 2.13 1.82 1.48
N GLY A 90 3.44 1.66 1.26
CA GLY A 90 3.99 0.47 0.58
C GLY A 90 3.82 -0.83 1.36
N MET A 91 3.61 -0.78 2.67
CA MET A 91 3.26 -1.99 3.44
C MET A 91 1.86 -2.48 3.10
N PHE A 92 0.89 -1.57 2.91
CA PHE A 92 -0.45 -1.96 2.47
C PHE A 92 -0.42 -2.56 1.06
N VAL A 93 0.40 -2.01 0.16
CA VAL A 93 0.59 -2.57 -1.19
C VAL A 93 1.16 -3.98 -1.14
N GLN A 94 2.21 -4.18 -0.34
CA GLN A 94 2.83 -5.50 -0.18
C GLN A 94 1.88 -6.52 0.45
N GLU A 95 1.07 -6.13 1.44
CA GLU A 95 0.04 -7.02 1.99
C GLU A 95 -1.06 -7.32 0.97
N TYR A 96 -1.44 -6.36 0.12
CA TYR A 96 -2.36 -6.60 -0.99
C TYR A 96 -1.80 -7.66 -1.96
N LEU A 97 -0.52 -7.57 -2.31
CA LEU A 97 0.16 -8.57 -3.15
C LEU A 97 0.19 -9.95 -2.48
N HIS A 98 0.41 -10.04 -1.17
CA HIS A 98 0.31 -11.30 -0.43
C HIS A 98 -1.12 -11.86 -0.43
N GLN A 99 -2.15 -11.02 -0.37
CA GLN A 99 -3.53 -11.47 -0.48
C GLN A 99 -3.84 -12.01 -1.88
N LEU A 100 -3.36 -11.35 -2.94
CA LEU A 100 -3.45 -11.86 -4.31
C LEU A 100 -2.77 -13.22 -4.44
N HIS A 101 -1.56 -13.36 -3.89
CA HIS A 101 -0.82 -14.61 -3.90
C HIS A 101 -1.57 -15.76 -3.20
N ARG A 102 -2.07 -15.51 -1.97
CA ARG A 102 -2.86 -16.49 -1.21
C ARG A 102 -4.13 -16.89 -1.95
N GLN A 103 -4.82 -15.93 -2.57
CA GLN A 103 -6.02 -16.19 -3.34
C GLN A 103 -5.73 -17.09 -4.55
N GLN A 104 -4.64 -16.84 -5.30
CA GLN A 104 -4.24 -17.69 -6.42
C GLN A 104 -3.92 -19.12 -5.97
N GLN A 105 -3.20 -19.30 -4.86
CA GLN A 105 -2.90 -20.63 -4.30
C GLN A 105 -4.18 -21.39 -3.92
N GLN A 106 -5.13 -20.72 -3.26
CA GLN A 106 -6.40 -21.34 -2.89
C GLN A 106 -7.21 -21.76 -4.13
N GLN A 107 -7.25 -20.93 -5.17
CA GLN A 107 -7.93 -21.27 -6.43
C GLN A 107 -7.28 -22.48 -7.12
N GLN A 108 -5.95 -22.55 -7.16
CA GLN A 108 -5.23 -23.69 -7.75
C GLN A 108 -5.48 -24.97 -6.96
N GLN A 109 -5.47 -24.92 -5.62
CA GLN A 109 -5.75 -26.08 -4.78
C GLN A 109 -7.19 -26.58 -4.96
N GLN A 110 -8.17 -25.68 -5.02
CA GLN A 110 -9.57 -26.04 -5.27
C GLN A 110 -9.75 -26.69 -6.65
N GLN A 111 -9.11 -26.16 -7.70
CA GLN A 111 -9.16 -26.76 -9.03
C GLN A 111 -8.53 -28.17 -9.05
N GLN A 112 -7.39 -28.35 -8.38
CA GLN A 112 -6.75 -29.67 -8.28
C GLN A 112 -7.62 -30.68 -7.53
N GLN A 113 -8.26 -30.27 -6.43
CA GLN A 113 -9.19 -31.12 -5.69
C GLN A 113 -10.40 -31.51 -6.53
N GLN A 114 -10.98 -30.58 -7.28
CA GLN A 114 -12.10 -30.86 -8.20
C GLN A 114 -11.69 -31.83 -9.31
N GLN A 115 -10.50 -31.68 -9.88
CA GLN A 115 -9.97 -32.61 -10.89
C GLN A 115 -9.75 -34.02 -10.31
N GLN A 116 -9.19 -34.13 -9.10
CA GLN A 116 -9.01 -35.41 -8.43
C GLN A 116 -10.36 -36.08 -8.12
N GLN A 117 -11.35 -35.32 -7.65
CA GLN A 117 -12.70 -35.83 -7.42
C GLN A 117 -13.36 -36.29 -8.73
N ALA A 118 -13.19 -35.55 -9.83
CA ALA A 118 -13.70 -35.95 -11.13
C ALA A 118 -13.08 -37.27 -11.60
N VAL A 119 -11.75 -37.43 -11.48
CA VAL A 119 -11.05 -38.69 -11.83
C VAL A 119 -11.55 -39.86 -10.97
N LEU A 120 -11.73 -39.66 -9.67
CA LEU A 120 -12.27 -40.69 -8.77
C LEU A 120 -13.71 -41.07 -9.12
N LEU A 121 -14.56 -40.10 -9.47
CA LEU A 121 -15.94 -40.35 -9.90
C LEU A 121 -15.98 -41.11 -11.23
N THR A 122 -15.13 -40.77 -12.19
CA THR A 122 -15.00 -41.51 -13.46
C THR A 122 -14.53 -42.95 -13.21
N ALA A 123 -13.50 -43.15 -12.38
CA ALA A 123 -13.02 -44.48 -12.02
C ALA A 123 -14.09 -45.32 -11.26
N ALA A 124 -14.84 -44.69 -10.36
CA ALA A 124 -15.94 -45.35 -9.63
C ALA A 124 -17.15 -45.65 -10.53
N ALA A 125 -17.39 -44.85 -11.57
CA ALA A 125 -18.40 -45.12 -12.59
C ALA A 125 -17.97 -46.31 -13.48
N GLU A 126 -16.68 -46.39 -13.84
CA GLU A 126 -16.11 -47.53 -14.57
C GLU A 126 -16.10 -48.83 -13.74
N SER A 127 -15.97 -48.74 -12.41
CA SER A 127 -16.01 -49.91 -11.52
C SER A 127 -17.42 -50.37 -11.14
N LYS A 128 -18.47 -49.57 -11.41
CA LYS A 128 -19.86 -49.91 -11.08
C LYS A 128 -20.54 -50.71 -12.19
N THR A 129 -20.13 -51.98 -12.28
CA THR A 129 -20.99 -53.10 -12.71
C THR A 129 -21.71 -53.78 -11.54
N SER A 130 -21.64 -53.27 -10.30
CA SER A 130 -22.54 -53.68 -9.22
C SER A 130 -22.53 -52.73 -8.01
N SER A 131 -23.76 -52.35 -7.61
CA SER A 131 -24.23 -51.80 -6.32
C SER A 131 -23.86 -50.37 -5.88
N SER A 132 -24.88 -49.74 -5.26
CA SER A 132 -25.04 -48.33 -4.92
C SER A 132 -24.80 -48.06 -3.44
N SER A 133 -24.07 -47.00 -3.10
CA SER A 133 -24.28 -46.22 -1.87
C SER A 133 -23.66 -44.82 -1.96
N SER A 134 -24.31 -43.90 -1.27
CA SER A 134 -24.13 -42.45 -1.19
C SER A 134 -23.09 -42.06 -0.12
N SER A 135 -22.29 -41.02 -0.37
CA SER A 135 -21.42 -40.41 0.64
C SER A 135 -21.64 -38.90 0.75
N SER A 136 -21.94 -38.46 1.97
CA SER A 136 -22.06 -37.06 2.41
C SER A 136 -20.70 -36.39 2.57
N SER A 137 -20.62 -35.12 2.19
CA SER A 137 -19.41 -34.28 2.27
C SER A 137 -19.27 -33.63 3.66
N ILE A 138 -18.02 -33.50 4.13
CA ILE A 138 -17.64 -32.86 5.39
C ILE A 138 -17.16 -31.44 5.08
N ASP A 139 -17.80 -30.43 5.67
CA ASP A 139 -17.38 -29.03 5.59
C ASP A 139 -16.15 -28.80 6.47
N ALA A 140 -15.05 -28.35 5.85
CA ALA A 140 -13.84 -27.94 6.51
C ALA A 140 -13.95 -26.48 7.00
N ALA A 141 -13.72 -26.28 8.29
CA ALA A 141 -13.85 -25.01 9.00
C ALA A 141 -12.98 -23.89 8.42
N ALA A 142 -13.62 -22.74 8.15
CA ALA A 142 -12.97 -21.52 7.67
C ALA A 142 -12.59 -20.60 8.84
N PHE A 143 -11.32 -20.19 8.86
CA PHE A 143 -10.87 -18.99 9.57
C PHE A 143 -11.59 -17.74 9.00
N PRO A 144 -11.74 -16.63 9.73
CA PRO A 144 -12.47 -15.46 9.24
C PRO A 144 -11.71 -14.83 8.06
N HIS A 145 -12.12 -15.23 6.86
CA HIS A 145 -11.71 -14.63 5.60
C HIS A 145 -12.22 -13.18 5.54
N LEU A 146 -11.45 -12.30 4.92
CA LEU A 146 -12.06 -11.18 4.22
C LEU A 146 -13.06 -11.80 3.24
N SER A 147 -14.35 -11.49 3.41
CA SER A 147 -15.45 -12.21 2.76
C SER A 147 -15.42 -12.13 1.23
N GLU A 148 -14.65 -11.21 0.66
CA GLU A 148 -14.56 -11.00 -0.78
C GLU A 148 -13.12 -11.01 -1.29
N PRO A 149 -12.89 -11.61 -2.47
CA PRO A 149 -11.58 -11.67 -3.11
C PRO A 149 -11.04 -10.27 -3.43
N VAL A 150 -9.72 -10.12 -3.38
CA VAL A 150 -9.04 -8.91 -3.82
C VAL A 150 -9.06 -8.82 -5.35
N SER A 151 -9.11 -7.59 -5.87
CA SER A 151 -9.16 -7.32 -7.31
C SER A 151 -7.77 -7.45 -7.93
N ALA A 152 -7.70 -7.88 -9.19
CA ALA A 152 -6.45 -7.91 -9.92
C ALA A 152 -5.85 -6.50 -10.05
N LEU A 153 -4.52 -6.44 -10.11
CA LEU A 153 -3.76 -5.21 -10.39
C LEU A 153 -2.98 -5.39 -11.69
N SER A 154 -2.80 -4.31 -12.44
CA SER A 154 -1.88 -4.29 -13.60
C SER A 154 -0.43 -4.07 -13.18
N GLY A 155 -0.21 -3.56 -11.96
CA GLY A 155 1.10 -3.37 -11.37
C GLY A 155 1.03 -2.82 -9.95
N ALA A 156 2.17 -2.81 -9.28
CA ALA A 156 2.32 -2.23 -7.95
C ALA A 156 3.60 -1.39 -7.86
N VAL A 157 3.54 -0.30 -7.10
CA VAL A 157 4.67 0.62 -6.92
C VAL A 157 4.92 0.87 -5.44
N LEU A 158 6.18 0.72 -5.05
CA LEU A 158 6.71 0.96 -3.71
C LEU A 158 7.62 2.22 -3.76
N LEU A 159 7.13 3.36 -3.30
CA LEU A 159 7.85 4.64 -3.27
C LEU A 159 8.46 4.89 -1.90
N ALA A 160 9.79 4.97 -1.79
CA ALA A 160 10.48 5.10 -0.49
C ALA A 160 9.90 4.18 0.59
N SER A 161 9.64 2.93 0.23
CA SER A 161 9.02 1.94 1.11
C SER A 161 9.99 0.84 1.43
N ALA A 162 10.07 0.47 2.71
CA ALA A 162 10.84 -0.69 3.12
C ALA A 162 10.19 -1.96 2.57
N CYS A 163 11.01 -2.82 1.97
CA CYS A 163 10.57 -4.16 1.62
C CYS A 163 10.26 -4.98 2.90
N ALA A 164 9.28 -5.86 2.83
CA ALA A 164 8.95 -6.82 3.89
C ALA A 164 10.23 -7.53 4.40
N GLY A 165 10.31 -7.70 5.72
CA GLY A 165 11.47 -8.27 6.40
C GLY A 165 12.62 -7.30 6.68
N THR A 166 12.68 -6.13 6.02
CA THR A 166 13.79 -5.17 6.22
C THR A 166 13.54 -4.12 7.30
N VAL A 167 12.29 -3.91 7.70
CA VAL A 167 11.88 -2.86 8.66
C VAL A 167 12.60 -2.98 10.01
N MET A 168 12.87 -4.21 10.46
CA MET A 168 13.50 -4.51 11.74
C MET A 168 14.95 -4.99 11.59
N SER A 169 15.58 -4.75 10.44
CA SER A 169 16.98 -5.12 10.16
C SER A 169 17.96 -4.09 10.75
N PHE A 170 17.86 -3.83 12.06
CA PHE A 170 18.66 -2.80 12.73
C PHE A 170 20.17 -3.03 12.59
N GLY A 171 20.63 -4.28 12.56
CA GLY A 171 22.04 -4.59 12.34
C GLY A 171 22.55 -4.07 10.99
N GLN A 172 21.77 -4.26 9.92
CA GLN A 172 22.11 -3.74 8.59
C GLN A 172 22.03 -2.21 8.54
N PHE A 173 21.04 -1.63 9.22
CA PHE A 173 20.90 -0.17 9.32
C PHE A 173 22.11 0.45 10.04
N ILE A 174 22.50 -0.11 11.19
CA ILE A 174 23.68 0.33 11.93
C ILE A 174 24.96 0.12 11.10
N ALA A 175 25.07 -0.96 10.34
CA ALA A 175 26.20 -1.18 9.44
C ALA A 175 26.26 -0.14 8.30
N ASP A 176 25.10 0.34 7.83
CA ASP A 176 24.98 1.32 6.75
C ASP A 176 25.36 2.74 7.18
N VAL A 177 24.93 3.18 8.37
CA VAL A 177 25.09 4.59 8.82
C VAL A 177 25.88 4.80 10.10
N GLY A 178 26.21 3.71 10.81
CA GLY A 178 26.78 3.76 12.14
C GLY A 178 25.73 3.98 13.24
N LEU A 179 26.12 3.66 14.48
CA LEU A 179 25.23 3.72 15.64
C LEU A 179 24.67 5.13 15.93
N PRO A 180 25.46 6.24 15.86
CA PRO A 180 24.93 7.57 16.17
C PRO A 180 23.79 7.99 15.24
N GLU A 181 23.98 7.79 13.94
CA GLU A 181 22.96 8.14 12.94
C GLU A 181 21.72 7.27 13.08
N PHE A 182 21.90 5.95 13.29
CA PHE A 182 20.78 5.06 13.58
C PHE A 182 19.97 5.52 14.80
N LEU A 183 20.63 5.86 15.91
CA LEU A 183 19.95 6.33 17.12
C LEU A 183 19.20 7.64 16.87
N TYR A 184 19.77 8.55 16.08
CA TYR A 184 19.10 9.79 15.70
C TYR A 184 17.85 9.53 14.86
N GLN A 185 17.92 8.64 13.87
CA GLN A 185 16.75 8.23 13.08
C GLN A 185 15.66 7.58 13.94
N MET A 186 16.05 6.67 14.86
CA MET A 186 15.10 6.05 15.78
C MET A 186 14.45 7.09 16.69
N TYR A 187 15.22 8.05 17.20
CA TYR A 187 14.66 9.17 17.97
C TYR A 187 13.60 9.91 17.16
N ILE A 188 13.88 10.26 15.90
CA ILE A 188 12.95 11.02 15.07
C ILE A 188 11.65 10.26 14.81
N VAL A 189 11.76 8.98 14.44
CA VAL A 189 10.59 8.13 14.13
C VAL A 189 9.75 7.86 15.38
N PHE A 190 10.37 7.49 16.51
CA PHE A 190 9.62 7.12 17.72
C PHE A 190 9.07 8.30 18.50
N SER A 191 9.75 9.45 18.49
CA SER A 191 9.29 10.66 19.17
C SER A 191 8.38 11.53 18.32
N CYS A 192 8.31 11.27 17.01
CA CYS A 192 7.71 12.18 16.03
C CYS A 192 8.32 13.59 16.10
N ALA A 193 9.62 13.72 16.40
CA ALA A 193 10.32 15.02 16.52
C ALA A 193 10.16 15.87 15.25
N HIS A 194 10.12 15.22 14.10
CA HIS A 194 9.87 15.82 12.79
C HIS A 194 8.50 16.54 12.66
N LEU A 195 7.54 16.33 13.57
CA LEU A 195 6.27 17.07 13.61
C LEU A 195 6.40 18.40 14.37
N ASN A 196 7.44 18.51 15.21
CA ASN A 196 7.62 19.61 16.15
C ASN A 196 8.82 20.50 15.80
N ASP A 197 9.77 20.00 15.01
CA ASP A 197 10.95 20.74 14.58
C ASP A 197 11.16 20.66 13.05
N MET A 198 11.17 21.83 12.41
CA MET A 198 11.35 21.95 10.96
C MET A 198 12.73 21.49 10.51
N ASN A 199 13.79 21.68 11.32
CA ASN A 199 15.12 21.22 10.95
C ASN A 199 15.19 19.69 10.90
N THR A 200 14.56 19.04 11.88
CA THR A 200 14.39 17.58 11.89
C THR A 200 13.52 17.09 10.71
N ALA A 201 12.44 17.80 10.37
CA ALA A 201 11.61 17.49 9.21
C ALA A 201 12.40 17.59 7.89
N ARG A 202 13.13 18.71 7.71
CA ARG A 202 14.05 18.94 6.59
C ARG A 202 15.07 17.83 6.47
N TYR A 203 15.73 17.50 7.59
CA TYR A 203 16.75 16.46 7.64
C TYR A 203 16.24 15.10 7.15
N CYS A 204 15.01 14.73 7.49
CA CYS A 204 14.52 13.38 7.20
C CYS A 204 13.86 13.25 5.84
N TRP A 205 13.09 14.26 5.45
CA TRP A 205 12.12 14.11 4.38
C TRP A 205 12.44 14.89 3.14
N TRP A 206 13.07 16.04 3.28
CA TRP A 206 13.23 16.98 2.17
C TRP A 206 14.67 17.05 1.70
N GLN A 207 14.84 17.43 0.43
CA GLN A 207 16.16 17.62 -0.13
C GLN A 207 16.87 18.78 0.57
N ASP A 208 18.18 18.62 0.77
CA ASP A 208 19.01 19.67 1.38
C ASP A 208 18.97 20.98 0.57
N SER A 209 18.65 20.91 -0.72
CA SER A 209 18.49 22.05 -1.64
C SER A 209 17.14 22.77 -1.59
N MET A 210 16.15 22.26 -0.86
CA MET A 210 14.83 22.90 -0.73
C MET A 210 14.96 24.24 -0.01
N ASP A 211 14.34 25.30 -0.55
CA ASP A 211 14.42 26.61 0.09
C ASP A 211 13.66 26.65 1.43
N GLU A 212 13.96 27.64 2.27
CA GLU A 212 13.40 27.73 3.63
C GLU A 212 11.90 28.05 3.63
N ALA A 213 11.42 28.83 2.66
CA ALA A 213 10.02 29.24 2.57
C ALA A 213 9.13 28.07 2.11
N GLU A 214 9.61 27.29 1.13
CA GLU A 214 8.98 26.06 0.66
C GLU A 214 8.92 25.02 1.79
N ALA A 215 10.02 24.82 2.52
CA ALA A 215 10.04 23.92 3.67
C ALA A 215 9.07 24.35 4.78
N ALA A 216 8.99 25.64 5.10
CA ALA A 216 8.04 26.15 6.11
C ALA A 216 6.58 25.88 5.70
N LYS A 217 6.26 26.04 4.41
CA LYS A 217 4.94 25.71 3.87
C LYS A 217 4.60 24.23 4.02
N HIS A 218 5.54 23.34 3.71
CA HIS A 218 5.35 21.89 3.84
C HIS A 218 5.32 21.41 5.29
N PHE A 219 6.10 22.05 6.16
CA PHE A 219 6.12 21.76 7.59
C PHE A 219 4.74 21.95 8.23
N GLU A 220 4.06 23.06 7.93
CA GLU A 220 2.72 23.31 8.49
C GLU A 220 1.69 22.30 7.97
N ALA A 221 1.79 21.91 6.69
CA ALA A 221 0.94 20.86 6.12
C ALA A 221 1.14 19.52 6.86
N VAL A 222 2.40 19.10 7.08
CA VAL A 222 2.74 17.87 7.83
C VAL A 222 2.17 17.93 9.24
N ARG A 223 2.41 19.02 9.98
CA ARG A 223 1.95 19.22 11.36
C ARG A 223 0.43 19.16 11.49
N SER A 224 -0.30 19.67 10.49
CA SER A 224 -1.77 19.65 10.47
C SER A 224 -2.38 18.28 10.12
N SER A 225 -1.59 17.38 9.53
CA SER A 225 -2.08 16.16 8.88
C SER A 225 -2.00 14.88 9.70
N SER A 226 -1.29 14.87 10.85
CA SER A 226 -1.06 13.62 11.59
C SER A 226 -0.92 13.81 13.10
N SER A 227 -1.60 12.95 13.87
CA SER A 227 -1.52 12.94 15.34
C SER A 227 -1.20 11.57 15.95
N VAL A 228 -1.03 10.49 15.15
CA VAL A 228 -0.89 9.14 15.72
C VAL A 228 0.00 8.21 14.86
N LEU A 229 1.28 8.05 15.23
CA LEU A 229 2.13 6.91 14.86
C LEU A 229 2.10 5.70 15.85
N PRO A 230 1.78 5.82 17.16
CA PRO A 230 2.21 4.80 18.14
C PRO A 230 1.54 3.42 18.01
N TYR A 231 0.41 3.27 17.32
CA TYR A 231 -0.28 1.97 17.18
C TYR A 231 0.16 1.18 15.95
N VAL A 232 0.59 1.88 14.90
CA VAL A 232 1.13 1.28 13.67
C VAL A 232 2.46 0.57 13.97
N THR A 233 3.27 1.06 14.92
CA THR A 233 4.61 0.50 15.21
C THR A 233 4.59 -0.97 15.64
N LYS A 234 3.61 -1.42 16.44
CA LYS A 234 3.55 -2.81 16.92
C LYS A 234 3.24 -3.78 15.78
N GLU A 235 2.25 -3.47 14.95
CA GLU A 235 1.94 -4.29 13.78
C GLU A 235 3.05 -4.23 12.75
N VAL A 236 3.61 -3.04 12.49
CA VAL A 236 4.75 -2.85 11.58
C VAL A 236 5.96 -3.67 12.02
N GLY A 237 6.26 -3.73 13.31
CA GLY A 237 7.37 -4.54 13.84
C GLY A 237 7.14 -6.04 13.76
N ALA A 238 5.88 -6.48 13.84
CA ALA A 238 5.50 -7.88 13.71
C ALA A 238 5.29 -8.31 12.24
N TRP A 239 5.15 -7.36 11.32
CA TRP A 239 4.85 -7.63 9.91
C TRP A 239 6.08 -8.16 9.18
N LYS A 240 6.13 -9.49 9.06
CA LYS A 240 7.19 -10.23 8.36
C LYS A 240 6.59 -11.37 7.53
N PRO A 241 5.78 -11.06 6.51
CA PRO A 241 5.26 -12.10 5.63
C PRO A 241 6.42 -12.84 4.92
N PRO A 242 6.29 -14.14 4.66
CA PRO A 242 7.29 -14.89 3.91
C PRO A 242 7.33 -14.42 2.45
N ALA A 243 8.52 -14.39 1.86
CA ALA A 243 8.67 -14.07 0.45
C ALA A 243 7.92 -15.10 -0.42
N PRO A 244 7.21 -14.66 -1.48
CA PRO A 244 6.61 -15.59 -2.44
C PRO A 244 7.68 -16.44 -3.14
N GLU A 245 7.32 -17.67 -3.49
CA GLU A 245 8.18 -18.54 -4.29
C GLU A 245 8.39 -17.96 -5.71
N ALA A 246 9.55 -18.24 -6.32
CA ALA A 246 9.92 -17.71 -7.63
C ALA A 246 8.87 -18.00 -8.73
N ALA A 247 8.23 -19.17 -8.69
CA ALA A 247 7.18 -19.54 -9.63
C ALA A 247 5.91 -18.67 -9.46
N ALA A 248 5.60 -18.28 -8.22
CA ALA A 248 4.46 -17.42 -7.93
C ALA A 248 4.70 -15.97 -8.38
N LEU A 249 5.93 -15.48 -8.30
CA LEU A 249 6.28 -14.12 -8.77
C LEU A 249 5.95 -13.89 -10.25
N GLN A 250 5.92 -14.94 -11.08
CA GLN A 250 5.53 -14.83 -12.49
C GLN A 250 4.02 -14.60 -12.69
N GLN A 251 3.21 -14.95 -11.70
CA GLN A 251 1.75 -14.84 -11.70
C GLN A 251 1.25 -13.59 -10.95
N LEU A 252 2.16 -12.89 -10.25
CA LEU A 252 1.85 -11.65 -9.56
C LEU A 252 2.04 -10.44 -10.49
N PRO A 253 1.35 -9.32 -10.20
CA PRO A 253 1.55 -8.07 -10.92
C PRO A 253 3.03 -7.63 -10.86
N PRO A 254 3.56 -7.00 -11.92
CA PRO A 254 4.90 -6.44 -11.89
C PRO A 254 5.02 -5.37 -10.80
N VAL A 255 6.16 -5.34 -10.12
CA VAL A 255 6.45 -4.41 -9.03
C VAL A 255 7.59 -3.48 -9.40
N LEU A 256 7.41 -2.18 -9.19
CA LEU A 256 8.48 -1.18 -9.19
C LEU A 256 8.76 -0.76 -7.75
N ALA A 257 10.03 -0.77 -7.33
CA ALA A 257 10.49 -0.11 -6.12
C ALA A 257 11.37 1.09 -6.48
N LEU A 258 10.95 2.28 -6.08
CA LEU A 258 11.64 3.53 -6.38
C LEU A 258 11.97 4.22 -5.06
N GLY A 259 13.25 4.51 -4.82
CA GLY A 259 13.73 5.13 -3.60
C GLY A 259 14.63 6.33 -3.88
N GLY A 260 14.88 7.12 -2.84
CA GLY A 260 15.92 8.14 -2.86
C GLY A 260 17.26 7.56 -2.41
N ALA A 261 18.34 7.85 -3.13
CA ALA A 261 19.69 7.44 -2.72
C ALA A 261 20.16 8.16 -1.44
N ALA A 262 19.57 9.33 -1.16
CA ALA A 262 19.82 10.12 0.05
C ALA A 262 18.69 9.96 1.10
N ASP A 263 17.81 8.97 0.95
CA ASP A 263 16.76 8.70 1.94
C ASP A 263 17.36 8.26 3.28
N ARG A 264 17.04 9.03 4.33
CA ARG A 264 17.56 8.82 5.68
C ARG A 264 16.61 7.98 6.56
N ILE A 265 15.35 7.81 6.13
CA ILE A 265 14.31 7.06 6.85
C ILE A 265 14.19 5.64 6.32
N ILE A 266 14.05 5.50 5.00
CA ILE A 266 13.99 4.20 4.31
C ILE A 266 15.22 4.08 3.41
N ARG A 267 16.20 3.34 3.91
CA ARG A 267 17.53 3.28 3.32
C ARG A 267 17.53 2.58 1.96
N PRO A 268 18.48 2.88 1.07
CA PRO A 268 18.63 2.21 -0.23
C PRO A 268 18.58 0.69 -0.16
N PHE A 269 19.20 0.07 0.86
CA PHE A 269 19.17 -1.39 1.01
C PHE A 269 17.75 -1.94 1.25
N GLN A 270 16.88 -1.18 1.93
CA GLN A 270 15.50 -1.59 2.22
C GLN A 270 14.63 -1.54 0.97
N VAL A 271 14.88 -0.59 0.09
CA VAL A 271 14.23 -0.49 -1.23
C VAL A 271 14.76 -1.58 -2.16
N CYS A 272 16.08 -1.76 -2.23
CA CYS A 272 16.73 -2.77 -3.07
C CYS A 272 16.34 -4.21 -2.75
N ALA A 273 16.02 -4.52 -1.49
CA ALA A 273 15.53 -5.83 -1.09
C ALA A 273 14.25 -6.26 -1.83
N ALA A 274 13.47 -5.32 -2.38
CA ALA A 274 12.30 -5.63 -3.19
C ALA A 274 12.66 -6.39 -4.48
N ARG A 275 13.90 -6.26 -4.99
CA ARG A 275 14.37 -7.02 -6.15
C ARG A 275 14.36 -8.52 -5.87
N GLU A 276 14.86 -8.93 -4.72
CA GLU A 276 14.90 -10.35 -4.34
C GLU A 276 13.54 -10.83 -3.85
N TYR A 277 12.84 -10.00 -3.07
CA TYR A 277 11.58 -10.39 -2.43
C TYR A 277 10.41 -10.47 -3.43
N TRP A 278 10.24 -9.44 -4.26
CA TRP A 278 9.12 -9.32 -5.21
C TRP A 278 9.54 -9.54 -6.66
N GLY A 279 10.81 -9.83 -6.90
CA GLY A 279 11.38 -9.71 -8.24
C GLY A 279 11.36 -8.27 -8.75
N ALA A 280 11.20 -7.23 -7.93
CA ALA A 280 10.86 -5.89 -8.42
C ALA A 280 11.91 -5.29 -9.39
N ASP A 281 11.44 -4.48 -10.33
CA ASP A 281 12.31 -3.49 -10.97
C ASP A 281 12.67 -2.45 -9.89
N VAL A 282 13.94 -2.09 -9.73
CA VAL A 282 14.37 -1.15 -8.68
C VAL A 282 15.16 0.00 -9.28
N ALA A 283 14.78 1.22 -8.90
CA ALA A 283 15.49 2.45 -9.21
C ALA A 283 15.75 3.26 -7.93
N LEU A 284 16.93 3.86 -7.86
CA LEU A 284 17.31 4.81 -6.82
C LEU A 284 17.65 6.14 -7.48
N LEU A 285 17.09 7.23 -6.97
CA LEU A 285 17.33 8.57 -7.51
C LEU A 285 18.40 9.29 -6.70
N ASP A 286 19.46 9.72 -7.38
CA ASP A 286 20.57 10.44 -6.77
C ASP A 286 20.11 11.75 -6.12
N GLY A 287 20.61 12.02 -4.91
CA GLY A 287 20.28 13.23 -4.16
C GLY A 287 18.82 13.36 -3.72
N VAL A 288 17.98 12.35 -3.95
CA VAL A 288 16.57 12.35 -3.50
C VAL A 288 16.47 11.79 -2.09
N THR A 289 15.72 12.49 -1.25
CA THR A 289 15.39 12.11 0.14
C THR A 289 14.04 11.39 0.20
N HIS A 290 13.51 11.16 1.40
CA HIS A 290 12.33 10.31 1.60
C HIS A 290 11.04 10.78 0.90
N ASP A 291 10.82 12.10 0.81
CA ASP A 291 9.62 12.64 0.18
C ASP A 291 9.83 12.82 -1.33
N LEU A 292 9.73 11.70 -2.05
CA LEU A 292 9.98 11.61 -3.49
C LEU A 292 9.06 12.53 -4.32
N LEU A 293 7.88 12.86 -3.80
CA LEU A 293 6.86 13.59 -4.54
C LEU A 293 6.82 15.08 -4.21
N LEU A 294 7.75 15.55 -3.38
CA LEU A 294 7.77 16.91 -2.87
C LEU A 294 9.00 17.69 -3.36
N GLY A 295 8.76 18.80 -4.06
CA GLY A 295 9.83 19.65 -4.60
C GLY A 295 10.27 19.24 -6.02
N PRO A 296 11.41 19.76 -6.50
CA PRO A 296 11.85 19.62 -7.89
C PRO A 296 12.01 18.16 -8.37
N GLN A 297 12.33 17.23 -7.47
CA GLN A 297 12.52 15.81 -7.81
C GLN A 297 11.23 15.10 -8.25
N ALA A 298 10.06 15.67 -7.96
CA ALA A 298 8.77 15.06 -8.29
C ALA A 298 8.59 14.81 -9.80
N SER A 299 9.23 15.64 -10.66
CA SER A 299 9.24 15.42 -12.11
C SER A 299 9.99 14.15 -12.47
N ALA A 300 11.21 13.99 -11.98
CA ALA A 300 12.04 12.82 -12.23
C ALA A 300 11.36 11.53 -11.74
N VAL A 301 10.70 11.58 -10.56
CA VAL A 301 9.91 10.45 -10.05
C VAL A 301 8.74 10.14 -10.97
N SER A 302 8.02 11.15 -11.45
CA SER A 302 6.90 10.95 -12.37
C SER A 302 7.34 10.39 -13.72
N GLU A 303 8.48 10.85 -14.26
CA GLU A 303 9.06 10.35 -15.51
C GLU A 303 9.47 8.89 -15.41
N GLN A 304 10.09 8.49 -14.29
CA GLN A 304 10.41 7.08 -14.03
C GLN A 304 9.16 6.21 -13.96
N LEU A 305 8.11 6.70 -13.28
CA LEU A 305 6.83 6.00 -13.21
C LEU A 305 6.19 5.84 -14.58
N LEU A 306 6.14 6.91 -15.39
CA LEU A 306 5.59 6.86 -16.75
C LEU A 306 6.39 5.92 -17.64
N THR A 307 7.72 5.97 -17.57
CA THR A 307 8.61 5.08 -18.32
C THR A 307 8.35 3.62 -17.95
N TRP A 308 8.22 3.33 -16.65
CA TRP A 308 7.90 1.99 -16.19
C TRP A 308 6.51 1.54 -16.63
N LEU A 309 5.49 2.40 -16.55
CA LEU A 309 4.12 2.08 -17.01
C LEU A 309 4.06 1.76 -18.52
N GLN A 310 4.88 2.40 -19.34
CA GLN A 310 5.00 2.11 -20.77
C GLN A 310 5.67 0.76 -21.06
N GLN A 311 6.57 0.32 -20.18
CA GLN A 311 7.35 -0.90 -20.33
C GLN A 311 6.77 -2.10 -19.57
N ALA A 312 5.92 -1.85 -18.59
CA ALA A 312 5.26 -2.87 -17.80
C ALA A 312 4.34 -3.68 -18.73
N PRO A 313 4.42 -5.02 -18.72
CA PRO A 313 3.49 -5.84 -19.48
C PRO A 313 2.06 -5.46 -19.09
N GLN A 314 1.28 -4.97 -20.05
CA GLN A 314 -0.15 -4.75 -19.90
C GLN A 314 -0.79 -6.10 -19.55
N ALA A 315 -1.04 -6.34 -18.25
CA ALA A 315 -1.66 -7.54 -17.68
C ALA A 315 -1.39 -8.84 -18.48
N GLY A 316 -0.15 -9.30 -18.47
CA GLY A 316 0.24 -10.56 -19.13
C GLY A 316 1.61 -11.00 -18.64
N VAL A 317 1.66 -12.22 -18.08
CA VAL A 317 2.81 -13.00 -17.58
C VAL A 317 4.18 -12.36 -17.83
N ARG A 318 4.92 -12.16 -16.75
CA ARG A 318 6.28 -11.63 -16.78
C ARG A 318 7.21 -12.57 -17.57
N ALA A 319 7.52 -12.22 -18.82
CA ALA A 319 8.56 -12.91 -19.57
C ALA A 319 9.90 -12.75 -18.83
N ALA A 320 10.63 -13.84 -18.66
CA ALA A 320 11.93 -13.87 -17.99
C ALA A 320 12.90 -12.87 -18.65
N ARG A 321 13.09 -11.70 -18.03
CA ARG A 321 14.12 -10.76 -18.45
C ARG A 321 15.47 -11.35 -18.01
N SER A 322 16.26 -11.79 -18.97
CA SER A 322 17.64 -12.22 -18.77
C SER A 322 18.46 -11.07 -18.19
N SER A 323 19.25 -11.38 -17.17
CA SER A 323 20.20 -10.50 -16.50
C SER A 323 21.28 -10.00 -17.47
N SER A 324 21.06 -8.84 -18.09
CA SER A 324 22.13 -8.07 -18.73
C SER A 324 21.73 -6.60 -18.91
N SER A 325 21.92 -5.79 -17.86
CA SER A 325 22.20 -4.37 -18.03
C SER A 325 22.95 -3.87 -16.79
N THR A 326 24.24 -4.15 -16.77
CA THR A 326 25.23 -3.40 -15.99
C THR A 326 25.23 -1.93 -16.45
N ASP A 327 25.30 -1.04 -15.46
CA ASP A 327 25.77 0.35 -15.54
C ASP A 327 25.17 1.25 -16.62
N MET A 328 24.06 1.91 -16.28
CA MET A 328 23.70 3.21 -16.87
C MET A 328 24.00 4.30 -15.84
N VAL A 329 25.22 4.81 -15.89
CA VAL A 329 25.59 6.09 -15.27
C VAL A 329 24.81 7.18 -16.02
N ALA A 330 24.03 7.97 -15.28
CA ALA A 330 23.31 9.11 -15.84
C ALA A 330 24.29 10.13 -16.46
N PRO A 331 23.96 10.75 -17.61
CA PRO A 331 24.85 11.75 -18.21
C PRO A 331 24.86 13.02 -17.36
N ALA A 332 26.06 13.51 -17.07
CA ALA A 332 26.31 14.76 -16.38
C ALA A 332 25.70 15.95 -17.14
N VAL A 333 24.98 16.81 -16.42
CA VAL A 333 24.46 18.09 -16.93
C VAL A 333 25.57 19.14 -16.86
N PRO A 334 25.99 19.79 -17.98
CA PRO A 334 26.91 20.91 -17.92
C PRO A 334 26.15 22.20 -17.55
N GLY A 335 26.72 22.99 -16.66
CA GLY A 335 26.18 24.28 -16.25
C GLY A 335 26.40 25.41 -17.26
N SER A 336 25.50 26.40 -17.24
CA SER A 336 25.79 27.83 -17.06
C SER A 336 24.81 28.77 -17.82
N ALA A 337 24.34 29.78 -17.07
CA ALA A 337 24.06 31.17 -17.46
C ALA A 337 22.80 31.58 -18.27
N ALA A 338 21.97 32.35 -17.54
CA ALA A 338 21.47 33.71 -17.85
C ALA A 338 20.39 33.96 -18.92
N GLY A 339 19.28 34.56 -18.45
CA GLY A 339 18.69 35.76 -19.06
C GLY A 339 17.30 35.63 -19.72
N GLY A 340 16.33 36.41 -19.22
CA GLY A 340 15.33 37.05 -20.10
C GLY A 340 13.85 36.69 -19.94
N SER A 341 13.16 37.46 -19.08
CA SER A 341 11.87 38.15 -19.28
C SER A 341 10.61 37.42 -19.83
N ALA A 342 9.60 37.40 -18.95
CA ALA A 342 8.19 37.76 -19.15
C ALA A 342 7.33 37.09 -20.24
N GLY A 343 6.33 36.34 -19.78
CA GLY A 343 5.12 36.00 -20.51
C GLY A 343 4.07 35.46 -19.55
N GLY A 344 3.02 36.24 -19.28
CA GLY A 344 2.00 35.93 -18.27
C GLY A 344 1.20 34.67 -18.58
N ALA A 345 0.92 33.88 -17.55
CA ALA A 345 -0.11 32.86 -17.54
C ALA A 345 -0.86 32.97 -16.20
N GLU A 346 -2.18 33.06 -16.32
CA GLU A 346 -3.13 33.30 -15.24
C GLU A 346 -3.02 32.28 -14.10
N GLN A 347 -3.05 32.80 -12.87
CA GLN A 347 -3.21 32.03 -11.64
C GLN A 347 -4.58 31.32 -11.65
N LEU A 348 -4.57 29.99 -11.79
CA LEU A 348 -5.70 29.16 -11.39
C LEU A 348 -5.47 28.66 -9.97
N SER A 349 -6.12 29.33 -9.02
CA SER A 349 -6.20 28.93 -7.61
C SER A 349 -6.95 27.60 -7.48
N VAL A 350 -6.28 26.54 -7.03
CA VAL A 350 -6.94 25.29 -6.64
C VAL A 350 -7.31 25.39 -5.16
N GLN A 351 -8.61 25.54 -4.91
CA GLN A 351 -9.25 25.52 -3.60
C GLN A 351 -9.11 24.12 -2.97
N PHE A 352 -8.42 24.00 -1.84
CA PHE A 352 -8.49 22.81 -0.99
C PHE A 352 -9.88 22.77 -0.33
N MET A 353 -10.65 21.72 -0.58
CA MET A 353 -11.89 21.45 0.16
C MET A 353 -11.56 21.08 1.60
N ALA A 354 -11.59 22.09 2.47
CA ALA A 354 -11.82 21.88 3.89
C ALA A 354 -13.29 21.45 4.07
N SER A 355 -13.51 20.29 4.68
CA SER A 355 -14.83 19.81 5.08
C SER A 355 -15.41 20.75 6.16
N SER A 356 -16.24 21.71 5.74
CA SER A 356 -17.04 22.52 6.66
C SER A 356 -18.16 21.69 7.27
N ARG A 357 -18.11 21.49 8.60
CA ARG A 357 -19.31 21.12 9.38
C ARG A 357 -20.28 22.29 9.33
N ARG A 358 -21.48 22.08 8.78
CA ARG A 358 -22.63 22.93 9.07
C ARG A 358 -23.09 22.59 10.49
N GLN A 359 -23.02 23.54 11.40
CA GLN A 359 -23.84 23.53 12.60
C GLN A 359 -25.23 24.03 12.21
N SER A 360 -26.24 23.25 12.56
CA SER A 360 -27.66 23.66 12.60
C SER A 360 -27.91 24.55 13.80
#